data_AF-A0AAV4G963-F1
#
_entry.id   AF-A0AAV4G963-F1
#
_cell.length_a   1.000
_cell.length_b   1.000
_cell.length_c   1.000
_cell.angle_alpha   90.00
_cell.angle_beta   90.00
_cell.angle_gamma   90.00
#
_symmetry.space_group_name_H-M   'P 1'
#
loop_
_entity.id
_entity.type
_entity.pdbx_description
1 polymer ?
#
loop_
_entity_poly.entity_id
_entity_poly.type
_entity_poly.pdbx_seq_one_letter_code
_entity_poly.pdbx_strand_id
1 'polypeptide(L)'
;MLKIPWTAKKTNERVLQEAQSKRSLLDKIRKRQATFFGHIMRQEKLENLLITGMMTGRRCRGRQREKLTDGMAKWLGMGSGVAMLQKTKMRQEWRRLIANAMEQGT
;
A
#
# COMPACT_ATOMS: atom_id res chain seq x y z
N MET A 1 -25.86 12.72 -0.72
CA MET A 1 -24.80 13.60 -0.20
C MET A 1 -25.39 14.41 0.94
N LEU A 2 -24.73 14.46 2.11
CA LEU A 2 -25.23 15.23 3.25
C LEU A 2 -25.16 16.72 2.92
N LYS A 3 -26.29 17.45 3.05
CA LYS A 3 -26.36 18.90 2.85
C LYS A 3 -25.87 19.61 4.12
N ILE A 4 -24.57 19.59 4.35
CA ILE A 4 -23.97 20.20 5.56
C ILE A 4 -23.62 21.67 5.24
N PRO A 5 -24.25 22.65 5.90
CA PRO A 5 -23.86 24.04 5.72
C PRO A 5 -22.49 24.29 6.34
N TRP A 6 -21.68 25.14 5.70
CA TRP A 6 -20.32 25.44 6.17
C TRP A 6 -20.28 26.10 7.56
N THR A 7 -21.36 26.79 7.94
CA THR A 7 -21.54 27.40 9.27
C THR A 7 -21.70 26.38 10.39
N ALA A 8 -22.07 25.13 10.09
CA ALA A 8 -22.28 24.10 11.10
C ALA A 8 -20.97 23.66 11.80
N LYS A 9 -19.79 23.99 11.24
CA LYS A 9 -18.46 23.68 11.81
C LYS A 9 -18.35 22.23 12.36
N LYS A 10 -18.96 21.26 11.67
CA LYS A 10 -18.93 19.84 12.07
C LYS A 10 -17.54 19.26 11.84
N THR A 11 -17.10 18.40 12.76
CA THR A 11 -15.83 17.67 12.62
C THR A 11 -15.95 16.59 11.55
N ASN A 12 -14.84 16.31 10.84
CA ASN A 12 -14.80 15.28 9.79
C ASN A 12 -15.24 13.89 10.28
N GLU A 13 -14.98 13.57 11.55
CA GLU A 13 -15.41 12.32 12.17
C GLU A 13 -16.93 12.23 12.30
N ARG A 14 -17.58 13.31 12.72
CA ARG A 14 -19.03 13.37 12.85
C ARG A 14 -19.71 13.31 11.49
N VAL A 15 -19.14 13.98 10.48
CA VAL A 15 -19.60 13.88 9.09
C VAL A 15 -19.48 12.44 8.57
N LEU A 16 -18.38 11.75 8.88
CA LEU A 16 -18.15 10.37 8.46
C LEU A 16 -19.17 9.40 9.08
N GLN A 17 -19.45 9.56 10.38
CA GLN A 17 -20.47 8.77 11.09
C GLN A 17 -21.87 9.01 10.53
N GLU A 18 -22.27 10.28 10.34
CA GLU A 18 -23.57 10.64 9.76
C GLU A 18 -23.72 10.10 8.32
N ALA A 19 -22.63 10.10 7.55
CA ALA A 19 -22.62 9.56 6.20
C ALA A 19 -22.56 8.02 6.17
N GLN A 20 -22.47 7.37 7.33
CA GLN A 20 -22.29 5.92 7.50
C GLN A 20 -21.22 5.34 6.57
N SER A 21 -20.18 6.14 6.32
CA SER A 21 -19.19 5.85 5.30
C SER A 21 -17.91 5.33 5.93
N LYS A 22 -17.37 4.23 5.42
CA LYS A 22 -16.07 3.72 5.87
C LYS A 22 -14.92 4.51 5.25
N ARG A 23 -13.85 4.78 6.01
CA ARG A 23 -12.60 5.37 5.51
C ARG A 23 -11.90 4.37 4.57
N SER A 24 -12.32 4.34 3.31
CA SER A 24 -11.88 3.33 2.33
C SER A 24 -10.85 3.83 1.31
N LEU A 25 -10.53 5.13 1.32
CA LEU A 25 -9.66 5.71 0.29
C LEU A 25 -8.23 5.16 0.37
N LEU A 26 -7.65 5.16 1.58
CA LEU A 26 -6.30 4.63 1.79
C LEU A 26 -6.21 3.15 1.44
N ASP A 27 -7.22 2.36 1.81
CA ASP A 27 -7.28 0.93 1.49
C ASP A 27 -7.40 0.70 -0.03
N LYS A 28 -8.23 1.49 -0.72
CA LYS A 28 -8.33 1.45 -2.18
C LYS A 28 -7.00 1.79 -2.84
N ILE A 29 -6.29 2.80 -2.35
CA ILE A 29 -4.97 3.19 -2.86
C ILE A 29 -3.96 2.05 -2.64
N ARG A 30 -3.87 1.53 -1.42
CA ARG A 30 -2.94 0.43 -1.08
C ARG A 30 -3.23 -0.83 -1.88
N LYS A 31 -4.50 -1.21 -2.04
CA LYS A 31 -4.92 -2.35 -2.89
C LYS A 31 -4.48 -2.17 -4.34
N ARG A 32 -4.65 -0.96 -4.91
CA ARG A 32 -4.20 -0.65 -6.28
C ARG A 32 -2.68 -0.73 -6.38
N GLN A 33 -1.96 -0.11 -5.45
CA GLN A 33 -0.50 -0.15 -5.39
C GLN A 33 0.04 -1.59 -5.33
N ALA A 34 -0.52 -2.43 -4.45
CA ALA A 34 -0.09 -3.82 -4.30
C ALA A 34 -0.46 -4.71 -5.50
N THR A 35 -1.62 -4.45 -6.13
CA THR A 35 -2.02 -5.16 -7.36
C THR A 35 -1.05 -4.84 -8.49
N PHE A 36 -0.73 -3.55 -8.68
CA PHE A 36 0.21 -3.08 -9.68
C PHE A 36 1.63 -3.61 -9.42
N PHE A 37 2.08 -3.56 -8.16
CA PHE A 37 3.38 -4.09 -7.76
C PHE A 37 3.53 -5.57 -8.09
N GLY A 38 2.54 -6.40 -7.73
CA GLY A 38 2.55 -7.82 -8.08
C GLY A 38 2.53 -8.06 -9.60
N HIS A 39 1.93 -7.17 -10.40
CA HIS A 39 1.99 -7.26 -11.86
C HIS A 39 3.41 -6.99 -12.37
N ILE A 40 4.06 -5.91 -11.91
CA ILE A 40 5.44 -5.58 -12.28
C ILE A 40 6.39 -6.74 -11.96
N MET A 41 6.31 -7.27 -10.74
CA MET A 41 7.21 -8.33 -10.28
C MET A 41 7.10 -9.64 -11.08
N ARG A 42 5.95 -9.89 -11.73
CA ARG A 42 5.72 -11.11 -12.53
C ARG A 42 5.97 -10.93 -14.02
N GLN A 43 6.03 -9.71 -14.52
CA GLN A 43 6.28 -9.43 -15.94
C GLN A 43 7.77 -9.38 -16.27
N GLU A 44 8.65 -9.34 -15.26
CA GLU A 44 10.12 -9.35 -15.41
C GLU A 44 10.66 -8.32 -16.42
N LYS A 45 9.98 -7.16 -16.52
CA LYS A 45 10.38 -6.01 -17.34
C LYS A 45 11.40 -5.13 -16.60
N LEU A 46 11.80 -4.03 -17.24
CA LEU A 46 12.77 -3.06 -16.70
C LEU A 46 12.40 -2.57 -15.29
N GLU A 47 11.11 -2.37 -15.02
CA GLU A 47 10.62 -1.91 -13.72
C GLU A 47 10.92 -2.94 -12.61
N ASN A 48 10.86 -4.24 -12.93
CA ASN A 48 11.25 -5.29 -11.98
C ASN A 48 12.75 -5.19 -11.65
N LEU A 49 13.59 -5.04 -12.67
CA LEU A 49 15.04 -4.87 -12.48
C LEU A 49 15.38 -3.62 -11.68
N LEU A 50 14.66 -2.52 -11.90
CA LEU A 50 14.88 -1.27 -11.16
C LEU A 50 14.46 -1.39 -9.68
N ILE A 51 13.40 -2.16 -9.39
CA ILE A 51 12.91 -2.38 -8.01
C ILE A 51 13.77 -3.40 -7.26
N THR A 52 14.24 -4.45 -7.94
CA THR A 52 15.03 -5.55 -7.35
C THR A 52 16.53 -5.29 -7.36
N GLY A 53 17.00 -4.45 -8.28
CA GLY A 53 18.41 -4.15 -8.47
C GLY A 53 19.00 -3.41 -7.28
N MET A 54 20.18 -3.85 -6.85
CA MET A 54 21.02 -3.06 -5.97
C MET A 54 21.68 -1.95 -6.81
N MET A 55 21.15 -0.73 -6.72
CA MET A 55 21.84 0.42 -7.30
C MET A 55 23.20 0.59 -6.62
N THR A 56 24.26 0.49 -7.41
CA THR A 56 25.63 0.72 -6.96
C THR A 56 25.82 2.23 -6.78
N GLY A 57 26.21 2.64 -5.56
CA GLY A 57 26.38 4.05 -5.24
C GLY A 57 26.30 4.34 -3.75
N ARG A 58 26.90 5.46 -3.34
CA ARG A 58 26.83 5.93 -1.95
C ARG A 58 25.44 6.52 -1.69
N ARG A 59 24.73 6.02 -0.68
CA ARG A 59 23.46 6.60 -0.26
C ARG A 59 23.67 8.02 0.31
N CYS A 60 22.71 8.91 0.08
CA CYS A 60 22.75 10.26 0.64
C CYS A 60 22.83 10.22 2.17
N ARG A 61 23.59 11.15 2.77
CA ARG A 61 23.61 11.33 4.22
C ARG A 61 22.24 11.82 4.71
N GLY A 62 21.80 11.37 5.89
CA GLY A 62 20.52 11.76 6.50
C GLY A 62 19.51 10.61 6.59
N ARG A 63 18.25 10.94 6.91
CA ARG A 63 17.17 9.95 7.01
C ARG A 63 16.86 9.36 5.62
N GLN A 64 17.03 8.05 5.50
CA GLN A 64 16.70 7.35 4.27
C GLN A 64 15.19 7.46 3.99
N ARG A 65 14.82 7.73 2.74
CA ARG A 65 13.42 7.64 2.29
C ARG A 65 12.95 6.19 2.41
N GLU A 66 11.72 6.01 2.89
CA GLU A 66 11.08 4.69 2.93
C GLU A 66 10.95 4.16 1.50
N LYS A 67 11.44 2.94 1.28
CA LYS A 67 11.29 2.28 -0.01
C LYS A 67 9.87 1.77 -0.15
N LEU A 68 9.38 1.72 -1.39
CA LEU A 68 8.10 1.08 -1.70
C LEU A 68 8.04 -0.35 -1.16
N THR A 69 9.14 -1.11 -1.25
CA THR A 69 9.25 -2.47 -0.71
C THR A 69 9.06 -2.53 0.80
N ASP A 70 9.65 -1.57 1.52
CA ASP A 70 9.68 -1.55 2.97
C ASP A 70 8.32 -1.12 3.51
N GLY A 71 7.70 -0.09 2.91
CA GLY A 71 6.35 0.35 3.26
C GLY A 71 5.27 -0.68 2.93
N MET A 72 5.40 -1.38 1.79
CA MET A 72 4.46 -2.44 1.42
C MET A 72 4.63 -3.68 2.29
N ALA A 73 5.86 -4.08 2.62
CA ALA A 73 6.11 -5.18 3.55
C ALA A 73 5.52 -4.88 4.93
N LYS A 74 5.72 -3.66 5.43
CA LYS A 74 5.11 -3.19 6.68
C LYS A 74 3.58 -3.25 6.64
N TRP A 75 2.95 -2.79 5.55
CA TRP A 75 1.50 -2.87 5.41
C TRP A 75 0.97 -4.31 5.37
N LEU A 76 1.70 -5.21 4.72
CA LEU A 76 1.34 -6.63 4.63
C LEU A 76 1.71 -7.43 5.89
N GLY A 77 2.21 -6.79 6.95
CA GLY A 77 2.66 -7.46 8.17
C GLY A 77 3.90 -8.35 7.97
N MET A 78 4.66 -8.13 6.90
CA MET A 78 5.88 -8.88 6.59
C MET A 78 7.12 -8.16 7.12
N GLY A 79 7.99 -8.90 7.82
CA GLY A 79 9.23 -8.35 8.39
C GLY A 79 10.34 -8.06 7.37
N SER A 80 10.19 -8.50 6.11
CA SER A 80 11.22 -8.33 5.08
C SER A 80 10.62 -8.06 3.70
N GLY A 81 11.09 -6.99 3.06
CA GLY A 81 10.79 -6.70 1.66
C GLY A 81 11.24 -7.82 0.71
N VAL A 82 12.37 -8.47 0.98
CA VAL A 82 12.90 -9.56 0.14
C VAL A 82 11.98 -10.78 0.17
N ALA A 83 11.48 -11.15 1.36
CA ALA A 83 10.50 -12.23 1.50
C ALA A 83 9.20 -11.90 0.76
N MET A 84 8.73 -10.65 0.86
CA MET A 84 7.58 -10.17 0.10
C MET A 84 7.78 -10.32 -1.42
N LEU A 85 8.97 -9.99 -1.94
CA LEU A 85 9.25 -10.15 -3.38
C LEU A 85 9.06 -11.59 -3.85
N GLN A 86 9.50 -12.58 -3.08
CA GLN A 86 9.29 -14.00 -3.43
C GLN A 86 7.80 -14.36 -3.50
N LYS A 87 7.00 -13.86 -2.56
CA LYS A 87 5.55 -14.09 -2.50
C LYS A 87 4.78 -13.49 -3.68
N THR A 88 5.32 -12.44 -4.33
CA THR A 88 4.69 -11.86 -5.53
C THR A 88 4.69 -12.80 -6.74
N LYS A 89 5.62 -13.77 -6.82
CA LYS A 89 5.69 -14.75 -7.91
C LYS A 89 4.44 -15.62 -7.97
N MET A 90 3.94 -16.04 -6.80
CA MET A 90 2.71 -16.82 -6.70
C MET A 90 1.48 -15.90 -6.68
N ARG A 91 0.77 -15.82 -7.82
CA ARG A 91 -0.41 -14.95 -7.97
C ARG A 91 -1.49 -15.18 -6.90
N GLN A 92 -1.77 -16.43 -6.55
CA GLN A 92 -2.80 -16.77 -5.57
C GLN A 92 -2.39 -16.37 -4.16
N GLU A 93 -1.14 -16.62 -3.78
CA GLU A 93 -0.61 -16.23 -2.49
C GLU A 93 -0.58 -14.70 -2.33
N TRP A 94 -0.17 -13.98 -3.38
CA TRP A 94 -0.21 -12.52 -3.40
C TRP A 94 -1.62 -11.95 -3.21
N ARG A 95 -2.62 -12.54 -3.86
CA ARG A 95 -4.02 -12.13 -3.68
C ARG A 95 -4.54 -12.39 -2.27
N ARG A 96 -4.17 -13.51 -1.66
CA ARG A 96 -4.52 -13.84 -0.26
C ARG A 96 -3.90 -12.84 0.71
N LEU A 97 -2.62 -12.51 0.55
CA LEU A 97 -1.94 -11.51 1.38
C LEU A 97 -2.61 -10.13 1.30
N ILE A 98 -2.97 -9.69 0.09
CA ILE A 98 -3.71 -8.43 -0.09
C ILE A 98 -5.08 -8.51 0.58
N ALA A 99 -5.81 -9.62 0.45
CA ALA A 99 -7.12 -9.77 1.09
C ALA A 99 -7.02 -9.68 2.62
N ASN A 100 -6.09 -10.42 3.22
CA ASN A 100 -5.86 -10.42 4.66
C ASN A 100 -5.47 -9.02 5.19
N ALA A 101 -4.60 -8.30 4.46
CA ALA A 101 -4.19 -6.94 4.84
C ALA A 101 -5.32 -5.91 4.72
N MET A 102 -6.32 -6.17 3.87
CA MET A 102 -7.52 -5.33 3.75
C MET A 102 -8.54 -5.61 4.86
N GLU A 103 -8.55 -6.84 5.40
CA GLU A 103 -9.39 -7.23 6.54
C GLU A 103 -8.86 -6.67 7.87
N GLN A 104 -7.54 -6.49 8.00
CA GLN A 104 -6.89 -5.91 9.19
C GLN A 104 -6.92 -4.37 9.24
N GLY A 105 -7.37 -3.70 8.17
CA GLY A 105 -7.36 -2.24 8.03
C GLY A 105 -8.59 -1.50 8.56
N THR A 106 -9.54 -2.20 9.19
CA THR A 106 -10.75 -1.63 9.82
C THR A 106 -10.53 -1.30 11.29
#